data_AF-A0A8S8YKE8-F1
#
_entry.id   AF-A0A8S8YKE8-F1
#
_cell.length_a   1.000
_cell.length_b   1.000
_cell.length_c   1.000
_cell.angle_alpha   90.00
_cell.angle_beta   90.00
_cell.angle_gamma   90.00
#
_symmetry.space_group_name_H-M   'P 1'
#
loop_
_entity.id
_entity.type
_entity.pdbx_description
1 polymer ?
#
loop_
_entity_poly.entity_id
_entity_poly.type
_entity_poly.pdbx_seq_one_letter_code
_entity_poly.pdbx_strand_id
1 'polypeptide(L)'
;MIETCEESGSFDLPAYLDELSEVLGTPDLVVVMDSGAGDYERLWVTTSLRGLIGGTLRVGVSKEGVHSGMAGGIIPSSFRIARSIISRIEDEKTGQILLPELSTNISDEIQNEAQGIADVLGENVWTDFPTLEGVEPQTPGLSEIVLSGNWRPSLSVTGVDGMPSLKDAGNVLRTHTF
;
A
#
# COMPACT_ATOMS: atom_id res chain seq x y z
N MET A 1 -11.78 7.52 -24.06
CA MET A 1 -10.36 7.13 -24.20
C MET A 1 -10.20 5.78 -23.52
N ILE A 2 -9.43 4.87 -24.11
CA ILE A 2 -9.06 3.58 -23.49
C ILE A 2 -7.54 3.51 -23.59
N GLU A 3 -6.86 3.37 -22.46
CA GLU A 3 -5.40 3.31 -22.41
C GLU A 3 -4.92 1.86 -22.19
N THR A 4 -3.60 1.65 -22.21
CA THR A 4 -3.00 0.31 -22.12
C THR A 4 -1.79 0.26 -21.17
N CYS A 5 -1.63 1.26 -20.30
CA CYS A 5 -0.50 1.47 -19.39
C CYS A 5 -0.95 1.64 -17.91
N GLU A 6 -2.25 1.50 -17.62
CA GLU A 6 -2.86 1.74 -16.30
C GLU A 6 -2.13 0.95 -15.19
N GLU A 7 -2.02 -0.37 -15.37
CA GLU A 7 -1.35 -1.29 -14.43
C GLU A 7 0.16 -1.06 -14.29
N SER A 8 0.72 -0.12 -15.04
CA SER A 8 2.13 0.30 -14.98
C SER A 8 2.30 1.75 -14.52
N GLY A 9 1.23 2.38 -14.04
CA GLY A 9 1.23 3.74 -13.51
C GLY A 9 0.91 4.83 -14.53
N SER A 10 0.35 4.47 -15.68
CA SER A 10 -0.14 5.41 -16.71
C SER A 10 0.90 6.47 -17.13
N PHE A 11 2.19 6.14 -17.12
CA PHE A 11 3.24 7.13 -17.35
C PHE A 11 3.22 7.73 -18.77
N ASP A 12 2.62 7.02 -19.74
CA ASP A 12 2.43 7.50 -21.11
C ASP A 12 1.15 8.34 -21.27
N LEU A 13 0.18 8.22 -20.36
CA LEU A 13 -1.15 8.83 -20.49
C LEU A 13 -1.12 10.36 -20.57
N PRO A 14 -0.31 11.09 -19.77
CA PRO A 14 -0.23 12.55 -19.87
C PRO A 14 0.12 13.05 -21.28
N ALA A 15 1.04 12.37 -21.98
CA ALA A 15 1.44 12.76 -23.32
C ALA A 15 0.29 12.62 -24.33
N TYR A 16 -0.51 11.55 -24.23
CA TYR A 16 -1.69 11.37 -25.07
C TYR A 16 -2.81 12.35 -24.75
N LEU A 17 -3.02 12.70 -23.48
CA LEU A 17 -3.99 13.72 -23.08
C LEU A 17 -3.63 15.09 -23.66
N ASP A 18 -2.35 15.45 -23.63
CA ASP A 18 -1.85 16.69 -24.22
C ASP A 18 -2.06 16.71 -25.74
N GLU A 19 -1.67 15.63 -26.44
CA GLU A 19 -1.84 15.49 -27.90
C GLU A 19 -3.31 15.53 -28.34
N LEU A 20 -4.21 14.92 -27.56
CA LEU A 20 -5.63 14.82 -27.87
C LEU A 20 -6.45 15.96 -27.28
N SER A 21 -5.83 16.93 -26.60
CA SER A 21 -6.52 18.01 -25.87
C SER A 21 -7.53 18.78 -26.71
N GLU A 22 -7.20 19.13 -27.96
CA GLU A 22 -8.12 19.82 -28.87
C GLU A 22 -9.31 18.94 -29.30
N VAL A 23 -9.09 17.63 -29.45
CA VAL A 23 -10.14 16.67 -29.85
C VAL A 23 -11.07 16.36 -28.68
N LEU A 24 -10.51 16.23 -27.47
CA LEU A 24 -11.25 15.97 -26.25
C LEU A 24 -12.02 17.21 -25.78
N GLY A 25 -11.48 18.40 -26.00
CA GLY A 25 -12.08 19.65 -25.55
C GLY A 25 -12.24 19.70 -24.03
N THR A 26 -13.35 20.29 -23.57
CA THR A 26 -13.70 20.35 -22.15
C THR A 26 -14.95 19.49 -21.92
N PRO A 27 -14.79 18.25 -21.43
CA PRO A 27 -15.94 17.39 -21.17
C PRO A 27 -16.76 17.91 -19.98
N ASP A 28 -18.08 17.84 -20.08
CA ASP A 28 -19.00 18.16 -18.97
C ASP A 28 -19.02 17.05 -17.89
N LEU A 29 -18.65 15.82 -18.27
CA LEU A 29 -18.61 14.65 -17.41
C LEU A 29 -17.56 13.66 -17.91
N VAL A 30 -16.77 13.11 -16.99
CA VAL A 30 -15.86 11.98 -17.24
C VAL A 30 -16.39 10.78 -16.49
N VAL A 31 -16.54 9.65 -17.19
CA VAL A 31 -16.97 8.38 -16.61
C VAL A 31 -15.82 7.39 -16.70
N VAL A 32 -15.45 6.81 -15.56
CA VAL A 32 -14.43 5.77 -15.44
C VAL A 32 -15.12 4.51 -14.93
N MET A 33 -14.94 3.39 -15.64
CA MET A 33 -15.53 2.09 -15.30
C MET A 33 -14.43 1.10 -14.91
N ASP A 34 -13.67 1.48 -13.90
CA ASP A 34 -12.47 0.75 -13.45
C ASP A 34 -12.27 0.85 -11.94
N SER A 35 -13.38 0.81 -11.21
CA SER A 35 -13.38 0.86 -9.75
C SER A 35 -14.11 -0.36 -9.18
N GLY A 36 -13.87 -0.61 -7.90
CA GLY A 36 -14.56 -1.66 -7.16
C GLY A 36 -16.02 -1.31 -6.85
N ALA A 37 -16.78 -2.35 -6.54
CA ALA A 37 -18.14 -2.25 -5.99
C ALA A 37 -18.19 -3.03 -4.67
N GLY A 38 -18.99 -2.55 -3.72
CA GLY A 38 -19.16 -3.24 -2.43
C GLY A 38 -20.03 -4.50 -2.54
N ASP A 39 -20.96 -4.54 -3.49
CA ASP A 39 -21.79 -5.69 -3.83
C ASP A 39 -22.24 -5.62 -5.30
N TYR A 40 -23.00 -6.63 -5.74
CA TYR A 40 -23.58 -6.70 -7.09
C TYR A 40 -25.07 -6.33 -7.14
N GLU A 41 -25.62 -5.79 -6.05
CA GLU A 41 -27.06 -5.51 -5.92
C GLU A 41 -27.38 -4.02 -6.09
N ARG A 42 -26.37 -3.15 -5.90
CA ARG A 42 -26.53 -1.70 -5.83
C ARG A 42 -25.57 -1.00 -6.79
N LEU A 43 -25.92 0.23 -7.16
CA LEU A 43 -24.99 1.12 -7.85
C LEU A 43 -24.01 1.69 -6.81
N TRP A 44 -22.73 1.43 -7.02
CA TRP A 44 -21.65 2.00 -6.20
C TRP A 44 -21.02 3.19 -6.93
N VAL A 45 -20.86 4.29 -6.20
CA VAL A 45 -20.21 5.50 -6.71
C VAL A 45 -18.96 5.74 -5.88
N THR A 46 -17.80 5.68 -6.51
CA THR A 46 -16.52 5.99 -5.87
C THR A 46 -16.37 7.49 -5.72
N THR A 47 -16.30 7.98 -4.48
CA THR A 47 -16.16 9.40 -4.16
C THR A 47 -14.70 9.83 -3.97
N SER A 48 -13.80 8.88 -3.76
CA SER A 48 -12.37 9.13 -3.54
C SER A 48 -11.50 7.95 -3.99
N LEU A 49 -10.27 8.25 -4.37
CA LEU A 49 -9.19 7.27 -4.57
C LEU A 49 -8.00 7.67 -3.73
N ARG A 50 -7.25 6.68 -3.21
CA ARG A 50 -6.00 6.95 -2.51
C ARG A 50 -4.90 7.29 -3.49
N GLY A 51 -4.02 8.21 -3.10
CA GLY A 51 -2.74 8.39 -3.77
C GLY A 51 -1.78 7.23 -3.47
N LEU A 52 -0.69 7.15 -4.23
CA LEU A 52 0.37 6.16 -4.05
C LEU A 52 1.74 6.83 -4.11
N ILE A 53 2.64 6.44 -3.20
CA ILE A 53 4.06 6.80 -3.24
C ILE A 53 4.86 5.51 -3.27
N GLY A 54 5.54 5.26 -4.38
CA GLY A 54 6.47 4.14 -4.54
C GLY A 54 7.92 4.57 -4.30
N GLY A 55 8.74 3.67 -3.79
CA GLY A 55 10.17 3.91 -3.60
C GLY A 55 10.94 2.64 -3.27
N THR A 56 12.28 2.74 -3.21
CA THR A 56 13.14 1.61 -2.87
C THR A 56 14.12 1.98 -1.75
N LEU A 57 14.21 1.12 -0.73
CA LEU A 57 15.06 1.33 0.45
C LEU A 57 16.26 0.39 0.43
N ARG A 58 17.45 0.92 0.13
CA ARG A 58 18.69 0.14 0.21
C ARG A 58 19.45 0.41 1.51
N VAL A 59 19.77 -0.65 2.25
CA VAL A 59 20.62 -0.59 3.44
C VAL A 59 21.83 -1.50 3.27
N GLY A 60 23.03 -0.93 3.16
CA GLY A 60 24.30 -1.66 3.05
C GLY A 60 25.12 -1.60 4.34
N VAL A 61 25.81 -2.70 4.67
CA VAL A 61 26.61 -2.85 5.90
C VAL A 61 28.03 -3.38 5.65
N SER A 62 28.29 -4.02 4.51
CA SER A 62 29.63 -4.49 4.12
C SER A 62 29.80 -4.53 2.60
N LYS A 63 31.06 -4.56 2.13
CA LYS A 63 31.39 -4.69 0.70
C LYS A 63 31.22 -6.11 0.17
N GLU A 64 31.39 -7.10 1.03
CA GLU A 64 31.28 -8.53 0.71
C GLU A 64 30.59 -9.29 1.86
N GLY A 65 30.06 -10.48 1.55
CA GLY A 65 29.41 -11.33 2.53
C GLY A 65 30.43 -11.88 3.52
N VAL A 66 30.13 -11.83 4.82
CA VAL A 66 31.03 -12.29 5.88
C VAL A 66 30.40 -13.47 6.63
N HIS A 67 31.21 -14.41 7.08
CA HIS A 67 30.72 -15.51 7.94
C HIS A 67 29.99 -14.93 9.16
N SER A 68 28.72 -15.28 9.36
CA SER A 68 27.90 -14.65 10.42
C SER A 68 28.42 -14.94 11.83
N GLY A 69 29.08 -16.07 12.07
CA GLY A 69 29.74 -16.34 13.36
C GLY A 69 30.96 -15.44 13.64
N MET A 70 31.56 -14.83 12.61
CA MET A 70 32.67 -13.89 12.76
C MET A 70 32.18 -12.45 12.88
N ALA A 71 31.21 -12.08 12.03
CA ALA A 71 30.71 -10.70 11.97
C ALA A 71 29.50 -10.44 12.88
N GLY A 72 28.80 -11.48 13.33
CA GLY A 72 27.60 -11.39 14.15
C GLY A 72 27.88 -10.67 15.46
N GLY A 73 27.08 -9.63 15.74
CA GLY A 73 27.28 -8.76 16.90
C GLY A 73 28.31 -7.65 16.69
N ILE A 74 29.10 -7.69 15.62
CA ILE A 74 30.10 -6.67 15.27
C ILE A 74 29.57 -5.81 14.11
N ILE A 75 29.29 -6.43 12.96
CA ILE A 75 28.66 -5.76 11.82
C ILE A 75 27.14 -5.86 12.01
N PRO A 76 26.40 -4.73 11.96
CA PRO A 76 24.96 -4.78 12.10
C PRO A 76 24.32 -5.53 10.92
N SER A 77 23.21 -6.21 11.18
CA SER A 77 22.39 -6.77 10.11
C SER A 77 21.71 -5.64 9.32
N SER A 78 21.88 -5.64 8.00
CA SER A 78 21.20 -4.70 7.09
C SER A 78 19.68 -4.73 7.28
N PHE A 79 19.09 -5.92 7.45
CA PHE A 79 17.65 -6.07 7.69
C PHE A 79 17.19 -5.45 9.00
N ARG A 80 17.99 -5.57 10.07
CA ARG A 80 17.65 -4.95 11.37
C ARG A 80 17.62 -3.42 11.26
N ILE A 81 18.54 -2.84 10.48
CA ILE A 81 18.55 -1.40 10.22
C ILE A 81 17.36 -1.02 9.33
N ALA A 82 17.08 -1.78 8.25
CA ALA A 82 15.93 -1.55 7.38
C ALA A 82 14.61 -1.54 8.17
N ARG A 83 14.39 -2.54 9.02
CA ARG A 83 13.26 -2.57 9.98
C ARG A 83 13.22 -1.31 10.81
N SER A 84 14.35 -0.93 11.44
CA SER A 84 14.40 0.27 12.29
C SER A 84 14.12 1.58 11.54
N ILE A 85 14.37 1.65 10.23
CA ILE A 85 14.00 2.81 9.40
C ILE A 85 12.50 2.79 9.12
N ILE A 86 11.95 1.63 8.75
CA ILE A 86 10.51 1.44 8.55
C ILE A 86 9.73 1.78 9.82
N SER A 87 10.20 1.36 11.00
CA SER A 87 9.57 1.66 12.29
C SER A 87 9.55 3.16 12.65
N ARG A 88 10.21 4.03 11.88
CA ARG A 88 10.09 5.50 12.02
C ARG A 88 8.92 6.07 11.23
N ILE A 89 8.44 5.32 10.23
CA ILE A 89 7.34 5.70 9.34
C ILE A 89 6.05 4.99 9.78
N GLU A 90 6.14 3.75 10.25
CA GLU A 90 5.01 2.92 10.64
C GLU A 90 5.24 2.30 12.03
N ASP A 91 4.23 2.29 12.89
CA ASP A 91 4.28 1.53 14.13
C ASP A 91 4.21 0.04 13.83
N GLU A 92 5.28 -0.68 14.14
CA GLU A 92 5.41 -2.12 13.83
C GLU A 92 4.43 -3.04 14.56
N LYS A 93 3.71 -2.54 15.57
CA LYS A 93 2.72 -3.33 16.32
C LYS A 93 1.31 -3.14 15.77
N THR A 94 1.00 -1.96 15.23
CA THR A 94 -0.35 -1.59 14.81
C THR A 94 -0.49 -1.34 13.31
N GLY A 95 0.63 -1.16 12.60
CA GLY A 95 0.68 -0.71 11.22
C GLY A 95 0.20 0.74 11.02
N GLN A 96 0.12 1.53 12.10
CA GLN A 96 -0.25 2.94 12.01
C GLN A 96 0.92 3.75 11.42
N ILE A 97 0.65 4.52 10.37
CA ILE A 97 1.61 5.49 9.85
C ILE A 97 1.80 6.63 10.85
N LEU A 98 3.07 6.88 11.22
CA LEU A 98 3.51 7.82 12.24
C LEU A 98 3.71 9.25 11.70
N LEU A 99 3.76 9.41 10.38
CA LEU A 99 4.00 10.69 9.72
C LEU A 99 2.66 11.43 9.51
N PRO A 100 2.39 12.53 10.24
CA PRO A 100 1.14 13.27 10.09
C PRO A 100 0.97 13.88 8.71
N GLU A 101 2.07 14.16 8.00
CA GLU A 101 2.05 14.69 6.62
C GLU A 101 1.50 13.70 5.60
N LEU A 102 1.46 12.40 5.95
CA LEU A 102 0.85 11.36 5.11
C LEU A 102 -0.63 11.12 5.45
N SER A 103 -1.17 11.86 6.41
CA SER A 103 -2.57 11.75 6.83
C SER A 103 -3.35 12.99 6.37
N THR A 104 -4.67 12.81 6.20
CA THR A 104 -5.59 13.91 5.91
C THR A 104 -6.64 14.03 7.01
N ASN A 105 -7.35 15.15 7.03
CA ASN A 105 -8.47 15.33 7.94
C ASN A 105 -9.66 14.47 7.49
N ILE A 106 -10.13 13.58 8.37
CA ILE A 106 -11.32 12.76 8.14
C ILE A 106 -12.51 13.49 8.79
N SER A 107 -13.30 14.19 7.98
CA SER A 107 -14.47 14.94 8.45
C SER A 107 -15.60 14.04 8.96
N ASP A 108 -16.54 14.62 9.70
CA ASP A 108 -17.75 13.90 10.16
C ASP A 108 -18.59 13.37 8.98
N GLU A 109 -18.58 14.07 7.84
CA GLU A 109 -19.22 13.61 6.61
C GLU A 109 -18.62 12.30 6.12
N ILE A 110 -17.28 12.22 6.03
CA ILE A 110 -16.56 10.99 5.64
C ILE A 110 -16.81 9.86 6.65
N GLN A 111 -16.85 10.18 7.95
CA GLN A 111 -17.16 9.19 8.98
C GLN A 111 -18.59 8.64 8.82
N ASN A 112 -19.56 9.50 8.55
CA ASN A 112 -20.95 9.10 8.32
C ASN A 112 -21.09 8.27 7.03
N GLU A 113 -20.38 8.62 5.95
CA GLU A 113 -20.35 7.82 4.72
C GLU A 113 -19.78 6.43 4.98
N ALA A 114 -18.65 6.33 5.68
CA ALA A 114 -18.04 5.05 6.03
C ALA A 114 -18.96 4.19 6.91
N GLN A 115 -19.68 4.81 7.84
CA GLN A 115 -20.71 4.12 8.62
C GLN A 115 -21.86 3.63 7.75
N GLY A 116 -22.35 4.44 6.82
CA GLY A 116 -23.39 4.03 5.88
C GLY A 116 -22.97 2.85 5.00
N ILE A 117 -21.73 2.83 4.52
CA ILE A 117 -21.16 1.70 3.78
C ILE A 117 -21.11 0.44 4.66
N ALA A 118 -20.64 0.58 5.90
CA ALA A 118 -20.59 -0.52 6.86
C ALA A 118 -21.99 -1.06 7.20
N ASP A 119 -23.00 -0.20 7.32
CA ASP A 119 -24.38 -0.61 7.59
C ASP A 119 -24.99 -1.39 6.41
N VAL A 120 -24.61 -1.07 5.17
CA VAL A 120 -25.07 -1.74 3.96
C VAL A 120 -24.39 -3.09 3.77
N LEU A 121 -23.05 -3.13 3.90
CA LEU A 121 -22.25 -4.33 3.63
C LEU A 121 -22.16 -5.27 4.84
N GLY A 122 -22.31 -4.76 6.05
CA GLY A 122 -22.14 -5.54 7.28
C GLY A 122 -20.75 -6.19 7.36
N GLU A 123 -20.71 -7.45 7.79
CA GLU A 123 -19.46 -8.21 7.93
C GLU A 123 -18.74 -8.42 6.59
N ASN A 124 -19.42 -8.30 5.44
CA ASN A 124 -18.79 -8.45 4.13
C ASN A 124 -17.70 -7.41 3.87
N VAL A 125 -17.70 -6.28 4.59
CA VAL A 125 -16.57 -5.32 4.61
C VAL A 125 -15.24 -6.04 4.93
N TRP A 126 -15.29 -7.12 5.71
CA TRP A 126 -14.14 -7.94 6.06
C TRP A 126 -14.18 -9.33 5.41
N THR A 127 -15.32 -10.03 5.47
CA THR A 127 -15.38 -11.46 5.14
C THR A 127 -15.24 -11.77 3.65
N ASP A 128 -15.35 -10.77 2.78
CA ASP A 128 -15.11 -10.94 1.34
C ASP A 128 -13.62 -10.99 0.99
N PHE A 129 -12.74 -10.60 1.91
CA PHE A 129 -11.29 -10.75 1.72
C PHE A 129 -10.87 -12.23 1.85
N PRO A 130 -9.95 -12.72 0.99
CA PRO A 130 -9.50 -14.10 0.99
C PRO A 130 -8.45 -14.36 2.09
N THR A 131 -8.79 -14.04 3.35
CA THR A 131 -7.89 -14.17 4.49
C THR A 131 -7.79 -15.63 4.95
N LEU A 132 -6.62 -16.00 5.50
CA LEU A 132 -6.44 -17.31 6.14
C LEU A 132 -7.23 -17.39 7.45
N GLU A 133 -7.51 -18.62 7.90
CA GLU A 133 -8.15 -18.87 9.20
C GLU A 133 -7.33 -18.25 10.35
N GLY A 134 -8.01 -17.52 11.24
CA GLY A 134 -7.39 -16.86 12.40
C GLY A 134 -6.74 -15.51 12.11
N VAL A 135 -6.76 -15.03 10.86
CA VAL A 135 -6.40 -13.65 10.54
C VAL A 135 -7.55 -12.72 10.94
N GLU A 136 -7.22 -11.67 11.69
CA GLU A 136 -8.17 -10.65 12.12
C GLU A 136 -7.89 -9.31 11.41
N PRO A 137 -8.88 -8.41 11.31
CA PRO A 137 -8.67 -7.07 10.78
C PRO A 137 -7.59 -6.32 11.56
N GLN A 138 -6.71 -5.61 10.86
CA GLN A 138 -5.71 -4.74 11.49
C GLN A 138 -6.37 -3.60 12.30
N THR A 139 -7.50 -3.08 11.83
CA THR A 139 -8.30 -2.09 12.57
C THR A 139 -9.66 -2.71 12.92
N PRO A 140 -10.03 -2.80 14.20
CA PRO A 140 -11.32 -3.35 14.60
C PRO A 140 -12.45 -2.35 14.33
N GLY A 141 -13.61 -2.86 13.91
CA GLY A 141 -14.83 -2.09 13.63
C GLY A 141 -15.08 -1.91 12.12
N LEU A 142 -16.30 -2.19 11.66
CA LEU A 142 -16.61 -2.21 10.23
C LEU A 142 -16.40 -0.86 9.55
N SER A 143 -16.91 0.23 10.13
CA SER A 143 -16.69 1.58 9.59
C SER A 143 -15.23 2.01 9.66
N GLU A 144 -14.50 1.56 10.68
CA GLU A 144 -13.05 1.79 10.81
C GLU A 144 -12.25 1.04 9.74
N ILE A 145 -12.66 -0.17 9.35
CA ILE A 145 -12.08 -0.90 8.21
C ILE A 145 -12.31 -0.13 6.91
N VAL A 146 -13.53 0.38 6.69
CA VAL A 146 -13.83 1.23 5.52
C VAL A 146 -12.95 2.48 5.49
N LEU A 147 -12.80 3.17 6.62
CA LEU A 147 -11.92 4.34 6.73
C LEU A 147 -10.44 3.98 6.50
N SER A 148 -9.97 2.87 7.07
CA SER A 148 -8.60 2.41 6.88
C SER A 148 -8.30 2.05 5.43
N GLY A 149 -9.25 1.43 4.72
CA GLY A 149 -9.11 1.06 3.32
C GLY A 149 -9.13 2.24 2.34
N ASN A 150 -9.78 3.35 2.70
CA ASN A 150 -10.08 4.44 1.74
C ASN A 150 -9.46 5.79 2.10
N TRP A 151 -9.28 6.09 3.39
CA TRP A 151 -8.94 7.45 3.85
C TRP A 151 -7.67 7.53 4.71
N ARG A 152 -7.15 6.39 5.16
CA ARG A 152 -5.90 6.34 5.93
C ARG A 152 -4.74 5.85 5.08
N PRO A 153 -3.53 6.37 5.32
CA PRO A 153 -2.34 5.84 4.68
C PRO A 153 -2.03 4.43 5.21
N SER A 154 -1.47 3.60 4.34
CA SER A 154 -0.99 2.25 4.67
C SER A 154 0.35 2.01 3.98
N LEU A 155 1.27 1.30 4.63
CA LEU A 155 2.53 0.89 4.03
C LEU A 155 2.46 -0.59 3.64
N SER A 156 3.12 -0.95 2.54
CA SER A 156 3.28 -2.35 2.15
C SER A 156 4.65 -2.54 1.51
N VAL A 157 5.35 -3.60 1.91
CA VAL A 157 6.62 -4.02 1.30
C VAL A 157 6.29 -5.00 0.18
N THR A 158 6.36 -4.54 -1.07
CA THR A 158 5.92 -5.29 -2.26
C THR A 158 7.02 -6.14 -2.90
N GLY A 159 8.27 -6.00 -2.45
CA GLY A 159 9.40 -6.77 -2.96
C GLY A 159 10.62 -6.65 -2.05
N VAL A 160 11.56 -7.58 -2.23
CA VAL A 160 12.87 -7.56 -1.56
C VAL A 160 13.93 -8.19 -2.45
N ASP A 161 15.09 -7.54 -2.53
CA ASP A 161 16.28 -8.01 -3.21
C ASP A 161 17.47 -8.09 -2.22
N GLY A 162 18.52 -8.80 -2.61
CA GLY A 162 19.68 -9.08 -1.78
C GLY A 162 19.41 -10.13 -0.69
N MET A 163 18.29 -10.85 -0.75
CA MET A 163 17.99 -12.03 0.07
C MET A 163 18.01 -13.30 -0.78
N PRO A 164 18.86 -14.30 -0.46
CA PRO A 164 18.82 -15.57 -1.17
C PRO A 164 17.52 -16.31 -0.86
N SER A 165 17.11 -17.19 -1.79
CA SER A 165 16.04 -18.14 -1.53
C SER A 165 16.39 -19.01 -0.31
N LEU A 166 15.38 -19.54 0.39
CA LEU A 166 15.62 -20.42 1.54
C LEU A 166 16.46 -21.66 1.17
N LYS A 167 16.31 -22.16 -0.07
CA LYS A 167 17.06 -23.32 -0.57
C LYS A 167 18.55 -23.01 -0.77
N ASP A 168 18.86 -21.77 -1.15
CA ASP A 168 20.22 -21.34 -1.47
C ASP A 168 20.90 -20.59 -0.31
N ALA A 169 20.15 -20.28 0.75
CA ALA A 169 20.62 -19.53 1.90
C ALA A 169 21.62 -20.33 2.74
N GLY A 170 22.82 -19.77 2.91
CA GLY A 170 23.77 -20.17 3.97
C GLY A 170 23.70 -19.25 5.19
N ASN A 171 24.66 -19.39 6.11
CA ASN A 171 24.78 -18.55 7.32
C ASN A 171 25.68 -17.33 7.10
N VAL A 172 25.58 -16.67 5.95
CA VAL A 172 26.38 -15.48 5.61
C VAL A 172 25.68 -14.22 6.12
N LEU A 173 26.43 -13.33 6.77
CA LEU A 173 25.99 -11.96 6.98
C LEU A 173 25.96 -11.25 5.62
N ARG A 174 24.75 -10.92 5.16
CA ARG A 174 24.50 -10.29 3.87
C ARG A 174 25.05 -8.86 3.85
N THR A 175 25.52 -8.43 2.67
CA THR A 175 26.08 -7.09 2.46
C THR A 175 25.02 -6.00 2.56
N HIS A 176 23.79 -6.30 2.18
CA HIS A 176 22.69 -5.34 2.14
C HIS A 176 21.31 -6.01 2.23
N THR A 177 20.28 -5.19 2.43
CA THR A 177 18.87 -5.47 2.14
C THR A 177 18.42 -4.37 1.20
N PHE A 178 17.71 -4.72 0.12
CA PHE A 178 17.22 -3.79 -0.90
C PHE A 178 15.75 -4.04 -1.19
#